data_AF-A0A520N9J9-F1
#
_entry.id   AF-A0A520N9J9-F1
#
_cell.length_a   1.000
_cell.length_b   1.000
_cell.length_c   1.000
_cell.angle_alpha   90.00
_cell.angle_beta   90.00
_cell.angle_gamma   90.00
#
_symmetry.space_group_name_H-M   'P 1'
#
loop_
_entity.id
_entity.type
_entity.pdbx_description
1 polymer ?
#
loop_
_entity_poly.entity_id
_entity_poly.type
_entity_poly.pdbx_seq_one_letter_code
_entity_poly.pdbx_strand_id
1 'polypeptide(L)'
;MLVNFTSGVFRSEKEMELYQFRWSQVRDKYLPLLREQGLVRYAGMKIWNKHGKTQMGWLFEYSDPEAYKRCQSIFKEIEADMGDLELQLTAYRGVVIEDYDWKS
;
A
#
# COMPACT_ATOMS: atom_id res chain seq x y z
N MET A 1 -0.45 14.33 10.10
CA MET A 1 -0.50 13.40 8.96
C MET A 1 0.82 12.67 8.80
N LEU A 2 0.78 11.35 8.64
CA LEU A 2 1.92 10.51 8.30
C LEU A 2 1.70 9.92 6.91
N VAL A 3 2.75 9.87 6.09
CA VAL A 3 2.74 9.19 4.79
C VAL A 3 3.67 7.99 4.85
N ASN A 4 3.23 6.87 4.32
CA ASN A 4 4.08 5.73 3.98
C ASN A 4 3.98 5.47 2.47
N PHE A 5 5.10 5.56 1.77
CA PHE A 5 5.24 5.02 0.43
C PHE A 5 6.00 3.71 0.51
N THR A 6 5.38 2.61 0.11
CA THR A 6 6.04 1.31 0.01
C THR A 6 6.17 0.93 -1.45
N SER A 7 7.37 0.54 -1.86
CA SER A 7 7.62 0.00 -3.20
C SER A 7 7.89 -1.49 -3.11
N GLY A 8 7.42 -2.25 -4.10
CA GLY A 8 7.56 -3.70 -4.16
C GLY A 8 8.04 -4.13 -5.53
N VAL A 9 9.15 -4.87 -5.57
CA VAL A 9 9.64 -5.52 -6.78
C VAL A 9 9.18 -6.98 -6.77
N PHE A 10 8.50 -7.37 -7.85
CA PHE A 10 8.03 -8.72 -8.10
C PHE A 10 9.06 -9.50 -8.90
N ARG A 11 9.06 -10.84 -8.79
CA ARG A 11 9.94 -11.69 -9.60
C ARG A 11 9.56 -11.68 -11.07
N SER A 12 8.27 -11.51 -11.37
CA SER A 12 7.74 -11.50 -12.74
C SER A 12 6.42 -10.74 -12.86
N GLU A 13 6.03 -10.42 -14.10
CA GLU A 13 4.73 -9.80 -14.39
C GLU A 13 3.55 -10.68 -13.95
N LYS A 14 3.66 -12.01 -14.08
CA LYS A 14 2.62 -12.96 -13.65
C LYS A 14 2.36 -12.89 -12.15
N GLU A 15 3.40 -12.73 -11.33
CA GLU A 15 3.23 -12.57 -9.88
C GLU A 15 2.58 -11.23 -9.53
N MET A 16 2.93 -10.16 -10.27
CA MET A 16 2.29 -8.85 -10.09
C MET A 16 0.81 -8.88 -10.51
N GLU A 17 0.46 -9.60 -11.57
CA GLU A 17 -0.93 -9.82 -11.97
C GLU A 17 -1.69 -10.65 -10.92
N LEU A 18 -1.06 -11.72 -10.40
CA LEU A 18 -1.65 -12.52 -9.32
C LEU A 18 -1.88 -11.70 -8.06
N TYR A 19 -0.94 -10.83 -7.67
CA TYR A 19 -1.12 -9.89 -6.58
C TYR A 19 -2.31 -8.97 -6.82
N GLN A 20 -2.39 -8.34 -7.99
CA GLN A 20 -3.50 -7.45 -8.33
C GLN A 20 -4.85 -8.17 -8.28
N PHE A 21 -4.89 -9.41 -8.79
CA PHE A 21 -6.07 -10.25 -8.72
C PHE A 21 -6.45 -10.54 -7.27
N ARG A 22 -5.55 -11.07 -6.44
CA ARG A 22 -5.83 -11.36 -5.03
C ARG A 22 -6.28 -10.11 -4.27
N TRP A 23 -5.59 -8.99 -4.47
CA TRP A 23 -5.97 -7.72 -3.86
C TRP A 23 -7.37 -7.28 -4.27
N SER A 24 -7.75 -7.43 -5.55
CA SER A 24 -9.10 -7.09 -6.02
C SER A 24 -10.20 -7.92 -5.35
N GLN A 25 -9.89 -9.14 -4.89
CA GLN A 25 -10.86 -9.99 -4.20
C GLN A 25 -11.07 -9.59 -2.74
N VAL A 26 -10.06 -8.99 -2.09
CA VAL A 26 -10.09 -8.74 -0.64
C VAL A 26 -10.16 -7.25 -0.28
N ARG A 27 -9.84 -6.32 -1.20
CA ARG A 27 -9.72 -4.89 -0.86
C ARG A 27 -11.00 -4.28 -0.30
N ASP A 28 -12.17 -4.72 -0.76
CA ASP A 28 -13.46 -4.15 -0.34
C ASP A 28 -13.82 -4.56 1.11
N LYS A 29 -13.25 -5.67 1.60
CA LYS A 29 -13.30 -6.07 3.02
C LYS A 29 -12.39 -5.17 3.87
N TYR A 30 -11.17 -4.91 3.42
CA TYR A 30 -10.13 -4.32 4.27
C TYR A 30 -10.02 -2.79 4.21
N LEU A 31 -10.28 -2.16 3.06
CA LEU A 31 -10.17 -0.70 2.94
C LEU A 31 -11.10 0.06 3.90
N PRO A 32 -12.37 -0.37 4.14
CA PRO A 32 -13.21 0.25 5.17
C PRO A 32 -12.61 0.15 6.58
N LEU A 33 -12.10 -1.03 6.95
CA LEU A 33 -11.50 -1.25 8.27
C LEU A 33 -10.25 -0.38 8.48
N LEU A 34 -9.39 -0.29 7.46
CA LEU A 34 -8.22 0.59 7.50
C LEU A 34 -8.62 2.06 7.64
N ARG A 35 -9.68 2.48 6.93
CA ARG A 35 -10.22 3.84 7.03
C ARG A 35 -10.70 4.14 8.44
N GLU A 36 -11.44 3.24 9.06
CA GLU A 36 -11.89 3.38 10.45
C GLU A 36 -10.73 3.52 11.44
N GLN A 37 -9.58 2.91 11.16
CA GLN A 37 -8.38 3.02 11.98
C GLN A 37 -7.54 4.29 11.72
N GLY A 38 -7.92 5.10 10.72
CA GLY A 38 -7.28 6.39 10.41
C GLY A 38 -6.42 6.40 9.15
N LEU A 39 -6.56 5.42 8.25
CA LEU A 39 -6.05 5.53 6.88
C LEU A 39 -6.95 6.50 6.08
N VAL A 40 -6.39 7.66 5.73
CA VAL A 40 -7.08 8.75 5.02
C VAL A 40 -7.07 8.51 3.51
N ARG A 41 -5.97 7.96 2.97
CA ARG A 41 -5.83 7.69 1.54
C ARG A 41 -5.03 6.42 1.28
N TYR A 42 -5.46 5.68 0.27
CA TYR A 42 -4.73 4.58 -0.33
C TYR A 42 -4.61 4.79 -1.84
N ALA A 43 -3.43 4.56 -2.41
CA ALA A 43 -3.27 4.46 -3.84
C ALA A 43 -2.25 3.38 -4.19
N GLY A 44 -2.65 2.42 -5.02
CA GLY A 44 -1.73 1.48 -5.68
C GLY A 44 -1.36 1.99 -7.08
N MET A 45 -0.11 1.81 -7.48
CA MET A 45 0.39 2.26 -8.79
C MET A 45 1.42 1.29 -9.37
N LYS A 46 1.44 1.14 -10.69
CA LYS A 46 2.54 0.50 -11.42
C LYS A 46 3.66 1.52 -11.63
N ILE A 47 4.90 1.17 -11.28
CA ILE A 47 6.07 2.01 -11.54
C ILE A 47 6.56 1.74 -12.95
N TRP A 48 6.41 2.72 -13.84
CA TRP A 48 6.63 2.55 -15.28
C TRP A 48 8.03 2.97 -15.76
N ASN A 49 8.74 3.81 -14.99
CA ASN A 49 10.00 4.42 -15.42
C ASN A 49 11.26 3.64 -14.99
N LYS A 50 11.11 2.39 -14.53
CA LYS A 50 12.21 1.50 -14.14
C LYS A 50 12.27 0.30 -15.09
N HIS A 51 12.98 0.48 -16.20
CA HIS A 51 13.15 -0.57 -17.20
C HIS A 51 13.75 -1.86 -16.60
N GLY A 52 13.22 -3.01 -17.02
CA GLY A 52 13.66 -4.32 -16.56
C GLY A 52 13.18 -4.72 -15.16
N LYS A 53 12.32 -3.92 -14.50
CA LYS A 53 11.72 -4.27 -13.22
C LYS A 53 10.20 -4.35 -13.32
N THR A 54 9.63 -5.43 -12.80
CA THR A 54 8.21 -5.51 -12.49
C THR A 54 7.99 -4.92 -11.11
N GLN A 55 7.49 -3.70 -11.02
CA GLN A 55 7.45 -2.96 -9.77
C GLN A 55 6.12 -2.21 -9.57
N MET A 56 5.61 -2.26 -8.33
CA MET A 56 4.48 -1.44 -7.88
C MET A 56 4.89 -0.53 -6.72
N GLY A 57 4.08 0.50 -6.51
CA GLY A 57 4.13 1.37 -5.34
C GLY A 57 2.75 1.44 -4.67
N TRP A 58 2.77 1.66 -3.36
CA TRP A 58 1.59 1.89 -2.54
C TRP A 58 1.81 3.13 -1.69
N LEU A 59 0.91 4.10 -1.83
CA LEU A 59 0.83 5.28 -1.00
C LEU A 59 -0.24 5.07 0.07
N PHE A 60 0.13 5.30 1.31
CA PHE A 60 -0.76 5.27 2.46
C PHE A 60 -0.62 6.61 3.19
N GLU A 61 -1.72 7.34 3.33
CA GLU A 61 -1.77 8.55 4.15
C GLU A 61 -2.59 8.25 5.39
N TYR A 62 -2.02 8.55 6.56
CA TYR A 62 -2.63 8.31 7.86
C TYR A 62 -2.86 9.65 8.58
N SER A 63 -3.94 9.74 9.35
CA SER A 63 -4.26 10.94 10.15
C SER A 63 -3.08 11.34 11.05
N ASP A 64 -2.44 10.36 11.67
CA ASP A 64 -1.37 10.51 12.65
C ASP A 64 -0.48 9.24 12.73
N PRO A 65 0.67 9.30 13.44
CA PRO A 65 1.53 8.14 13.62
C PRO A 65 0.91 6.96 14.37
N GLU A 66 -0.09 7.17 15.22
CA GLU A 66 -0.78 6.09 15.93
C GLU A 66 -1.77 5.36 15.02
N ALA A 67 -2.40 6.06 14.06
CA ALA A 67 -3.23 5.44 13.02
C ALA A 67 -2.45 4.42 12.19
N TYR A 68 -1.19 4.73 11.86
CA TYR A 68 -0.29 3.77 11.23
C TYR A 68 -0.14 2.49 12.07
N LYS A 69 0.09 2.62 13.39
CA LYS A 69 0.24 1.48 14.31
C LYS A 69 -1.03 0.66 14.38
N ARG A 70 -2.21 1.30 14.51
CA ARG A 70 -3.51 0.62 14.52
C ARG A 70 -3.77 -0.17 13.23
N CYS A 71 -3.36 0.36 12.09
CA CYS A 71 -3.50 -0.34 10.81
C CYS A 71 -2.59 -1.57 10.66
N GLN A 72 -1.51 -1.71 11.45
CA GLN A 72 -0.55 -2.80 11.27
C GLN A 72 -1.15 -4.19 11.55
N SER A 73 -2.10 -4.31 12.48
CA SER A 73 -2.77 -5.60 12.72
C SER A 73 -3.58 -6.03 11.51
N ILE A 74 -4.30 -5.09 10.88
CA ILE A 74 -5.11 -5.35 9.68
C ILE A 74 -4.18 -5.72 8.50
N PHE A 75 -3.04 -5.05 8.34
CA PHE A 75 -2.08 -5.43 7.29
C PHE A 75 -1.53 -6.84 7.45
N LYS A 76 -1.36 -7.34 8.68
CA LYS A 76 -0.96 -8.74 8.91
C LYS A 76 -2.02 -9.73 8.46
N GLU A 77 -3.30 -9.40 8.64
CA GLU A 77 -4.41 -10.22 8.13
C GLU A 77 -4.46 -10.19 6.60
N ILE A 78 -4.23 -9.01 6.00
CA ILE A 78 -4.10 -8.88 4.54
C ILE A 78 -2.95 -9.73 4.03
N GLU A 79 -1.77 -9.67 4.65
CA GLU A 79 -0.60 -10.48 4.26
C GLU A 79 -0.92 -11.98 4.29
N ALA A 80 -1.65 -12.46 5.31
CA ALA A 80 -2.10 -13.84 5.38
C ALA A 80 -3.08 -14.22 4.24
N ASP A 81 -4.04 -13.36 3.92
CA ASP A 81 -5.00 -13.59 2.83
C ASP A 81 -4.34 -13.49 1.44
N MET A 82 -3.29 -12.68 1.31
CA MET A 82 -2.54 -12.51 0.06
C MET A 82 -1.60 -13.68 -0.22
N GLY A 83 -1.32 -14.52 0.77
CA GLY A 83 -0.53 -15.75 0.67
C GLY A 83 0.94 -15.52 0.30
N ASP A 84 1.60 -16.58 -0.19
CA ASP A 84 3.05 -16.63 -0.37
C ASP A 84 3.55 -15.93 -1.64
N LEU A 85 3.29 -14.63 -1.79
CA LEU A 85 3.88 -13.83 -2.87
C LEU A 85 5.27 -13.33 -2.46
N GLU A 86 6.30 -13.74 -3.19
CA GLU A 86 7.66 -13.23 -2.99
C GLU A 86 7.76 -11.80 -3.54
N LEU A 87 7.78 -10.82 -2.63
CA LEU A 87 8.06 -9.41 -2.94
C LEU A 87 9.26 -8.89 -2.16
N GLN A 88 10.13 -8.18 -2.87
CA GLN A 88 11.12 -7.32 -2.21
C GLN A 88 10.48 -5.96 -1.91
N LEU A 89 10.15 -5.73 -0.64
CA LEU A 89 9.54 -4.48 -0.17
C LEU A 89 10.57 -3.49 0.38
N THR A 90 10.40 -2.23 0.01
CA THR A 90 11.11 -1.09 0.62
C THR A 90 10.10 -0.03 1.02
N ALA A 91 10.07 0.35 2.29
CA ALA A 91 9.13 1.32 2.84
C ALA A 91 9.82 2.64 3.20
N TYR A 92 9.17 3.75 2.86
CA TYR A 92 9.61 5.11 3.12
C TYR A 92 8.49 5.83 3.89
N ARG A 93 8.76 6.16 5.15
CA ARG A 93 7.77 6.77 6.05
C ARG A 93 8.22 8.18 6.42
N GLY A 94 7.29 9.13 6.41
CA GLY A 94 7.57 10.52 6.72
C GLY A 94 6.37 11.24 7.32
N VAL A 95 6.66 12.25 8.14
CA VAL A 95 5.66 13.22 8.59
C VAL A 95 5.54 14.29 7.52
N VAL A 96 4.31 14.69 7.22
CA VAL A 96 4.04 15.72 6.21
C VAL A 96 4.48 17.08 6.72
N ILE A 97 5.28 17.79 5.93
CA ILE A 97 5.80 19.14 6.24
C ILE A 97 5.00 20.21 5.49
N GLU A 98 4.52 19.89 4.29
CA GLU A 98 3.72 20.76 3.44
C GLU A 98 2.70 19.89 2.69
N ASP A 99 1.48 20.41 2.55
CA ASP A 99 0.39 19.74 1.85
C ASP A 99 -0.44 20.77 1.07
N TYR A 100 -0.78 20.44 -0.16
CA TYR A 100 -1.58 21.28 -1.04
C TYR A 100 -2.44 20.42 -1.98
N ASP A 101 -3.76 20.53 -1.84
CA ASP A 101 -4.70 19.80 -2.68
C ASP A 101 -5.33 20.71 -3.75
N TRP A 102 -4.96 20.48 -5.01
CA TRP A 102 -5.54 21.18 -6.17
C TRP A 102 -6.90 20.60 -6.62
N LYS A 103 -7.37 19.51 -5.99
CA LYS A 103 -8.60 18.79 -6.33
C LYS A 103 -9.70 19.05 -5.30
N SER A 104 -10.04 20.32 -5.07
CA SER A 104 -11.28 20.72 -4.39
C SER A 104 -12.46 20.75 -5.34
#